data_AF-A0A7C9RSW2-F1
#
_entry.id   AF-A0A7C9RSW2-F1
#
_cell.length_a   1.000
_cell.length_b   1.000
_cell.length_c   1.000
_cell.angle_alpha   90.00
_cell.angle_beta   90.00
_cell.angle_gamma   90.00
#
_symmetry.space_group_name_H-M   'P 1'
#
loop_
_entity.id
_entity.type
_entity.pdbx_description
1 polymer ?
#
loop_
_entity_poly.entity_id
_entity_poly.type
_entity_poly.pdbx_seq_one_letter_code
_entity_poly.pdbx_strand_id
1 'polypeptide(L)'
;MLNPFDTSVGRQARLTEFRILAASGDGVLADFAKEVVAGRAEPRELLTTGWVVEGWIDELQAEAERFRDSPEAAQEWSLEQAQAFLDQHLAGVASLDVEAIEAVLTRPAPVTPVADEDDEEGPPLLKDAW
;
A
#
# COMPACT_ATOMS: atom_id res chain seq x y z
N MET A 1 16.18 14.90 21.39
CA MET A 1 15.38 15.12 20.17
C MET A 1 14.09 14.33 20.34
N LEU A 2 12.93 14.94 20.13
CA LEU A 2 11.66 14.20 20.17
C LEU A 2 11.58 13.37 18.88
N ASN A 3 11.17 12.11 18.97
CA ASN A 3 10.91 11.29 17.79
C ASN A 3 9.85 12.02 16.92
N PRO A 4 10.15 12.37 15.65
CA PRO A 4 9.25 13.18 14.81
C PRO A 4 7.90 12.50 14.59
N PHE A 5 7.89 11.17 14.64
CA PHE A 5 6.67 10.37 14.55
C PHE A 5 5.77 10.54 15.77
N ASP A 6 6.31 10.84 16.94
CA ASP A 6 5.55 11.02 18.19
C ASP A 6 4.95 12.43 18.35
N THR A 7 5.11 13.28 17.34
CA THR A 7 4.37 14.54 17.24
C THR A 7 2.92 14.30 16.78
N SER A 8 2.03 15.28 16.91
CA SER A 8 0.67 15.18 16.37
C SER A 8 0.66 15.01 14.85
N VAL A 9 1.53 15.75 14.15
CA VAL A 9 1.71 15.67 12.70
C VAL A 9 2.26 14.30 12.30
N GLY A 10 3.30 13.82 12.98
CA GLY A 10 3.87 12.50 12.71
C GLY A 10 2.89 11.35 12.99
N ARG A 11 2.05 11.45 14.02
CA ARG A 11 0.96 10.48 14.25
C ARG A 11 -0.08 10.52 13.14
N GLN A 12 -0.46 11.72 12.69
CA GLN A 12 -1.43 11.88 11.62
C GLN A 12 -0.89 11.33 10.29
N ALA A 13 0.38 11.63 9.95
CA ALA A 13 1.03 11.10 8.76
C ALA A 13 1.05 9.57 8.75
N ARG A 14 1.46 8.95 9.86
CA ARG A 14 1.43 7.48 10.02
C ARG A 14 0.03 6.91 9.82
N LEU A 15 -0.99 7.52 10.43
CA LEU A 15 -2.37 7.08 10.25
C LEU A 15 -2.83 7.21 8.79
N THR A 16 -2.48 8.31 8.13
CA THR A 16 -2.76 8.53 6.70
C THR A 16 -2.14 7.42 5.83
N GLU A 17 -0.87 7.06 6.05
CA GLU A 17 -0.22 5.97 5.33
C GLU A 17 -0.93 4.64 5.52
N PHE A 18 -1.28 4.28 6.76
CA PHE A 18 -2.01 3.03 7.03
C PHE A 18 -3.41 3.03 6.42
N ARG A 19 -4.09 4.17 6.36
CA ARG A 19 -5.39 4.28 5.67
C ARG A 19 -5.26 4.04 4.16
N ILE A 20 -4.25 4.63 3.52
CA ILE A 20 -3.95 4.41 2.10
C ILE A 20 -3.59 2.94 1.84
N LEU A 21 -2.74 2.34 2.69
CA LEU A 21 -2.38 0.92 2.61
C LEU A 21 -3.57 -0.01 2.85
N ALA A 22 -4.46 0.32 3.78
CA ALA A 22 -5.67 -0.47 4.02
C ALA A 22 -6.62 -0.44 2.81
N ALA A 23 -6.64 0.68 2.08
CA ALA A 23 -7.48 0.87 0.90
C ALA A 23 -6.90 0.28 -0.39
N SER A 24 -5.62 -0.10 -0.42
CA SER A 24 -4.98 -0.69 -1.62
C SER A 24 -5.47 -2.10 -1.97
N GLY A 25 -6.25 -2.73 -1.08
CA GLY A 25 -6.97 -3.97 -1.35
C GLY A 25 -6.49 -5.16 -0.52
N ASP A 26 -5.96 -6.16 -1.20
CA ASP A 26 -5.63 -7.47 -0.63
C ASP A 26 -4.12 -7.64 -0.42
N GLY A 27 -3.74 -8.36 0.63
CA GLY A 27 -2.36 -8.66 0.96
C GLY A 27 -2.04 -8.43 2.43
N VAL A 28 -1.02 -9.11 2.92
CA VAL A 28 -0.67 -9.16 4.36
C VAL A 28 -0.44 -7.76 4.95
N LEU A 29 0.17 -6.85 4.19
CA LEU A 29 0.40 -5.47 4.62
C LEU A 29 -0.88 -4.63 4.64
N ALA A 30 -1.77 -4.80 3.66
CA ALA A 30 -3.07 -4.15 3.64
C ALA A 30 -3.97 -4.65 4.78
N ASP A 31 -3.93 -5.95 5.07
CA ASP A 31 -4.65 -6.55 6.18
C ASP A 31 -4.10 -6.08 7.54
N PHE A 32 -2.78 -6.04 7.70
CA PHE A 32 -2.16 -5.42 8.87
C PHE A 32 -2.55 -3.94 9.00
N ALA A 33 -2.56 -3.19 7.90
CA ALA A 33 -2.96 -1.79 7.90
C ALA A 33 -4.43 -1.62 8.33
N LYS A 34 -5.34 -2.50 7.91
CA LYS A 34 -6.74 -2.52 8.37
C LYS A 34 -6.82 -2.76 9.89
N GLU A 35 -6.01 -3.66 10.44
CA GLU A 35 -5.95 -3.91 11.89
C GLU A 35 -5.43 -2.69 12.67
N VAL A 36 -4.41 -2.00 12.14
CA VAL A 36 -3.86 -0.76 12.73
C VAL A 36 -4.89 0.37 12.68
N VAL A 37 -5.54 0.60 11.54
CA VAL A 37 -6.59 1.62 11.39
C VAL A 37 -7.78 1.33 12.32
N ALA A 38 -8.11 0.05 12.51
CA ALA A 38 -9.16 -0.37 13.45
C ALA A 38 -8.75 -0.31 14.94
N GLY A 39 -7.49 0.04 15.24
CA GLY A 39 -6.96 0.11 16.60
C GLY A 39 -6.80 -1.25 17.29
N ARG A 40 -6.74 -2.34 16.51
CA ARG A 40 -6.53 -3.71 17.01
C ARG A 40 -5.07 -4.14 16.99
N ALA A 41 -4.23 -3.41 16.26
CA ALA A 41 -2.79 -3.59 16.20
C ALA A 41 -2.06 -2.25 16.29
N GLU A 42 -0.83 -2.27 16.79
CA GLU A 42 0.10 -1.15 16.82
C GLU A 42 1.11 -1.25 15.67
N PRO A 43 1.53 -0.14 15.04
CA PRO A 43 2.48 -0.17 13.91
C PRO A 43 3.77 -0.95 14.17
N ARG A 44 4.28 -0.91 15.41
CA ARG A 44 5.49 -1.63 15.82
C ARG A 44 5.34 -3.15 15.79
N GLU A 45 4.09 -3.64 15.85
CA GLU A 45 3.81 -5.07 15.88
C GLU A 45 4.10 -5.73 14.53
N LEU A 46 4.15 -4.95 13.43
CA LEU A 46 4.53 -5.45 12.12
C LEU A 46 5.83 -6.25 12.15
N LEU A 47 6.80 -5.85 12.98
CA LEU A 47 8.12 -6.47 13.08
C LEU A 47 8.19 -7.62 14.12
N THR A 48 7.16 -7.76 14.96
CA THR A 48 7.22 -8.65 16.14
C THR A 48 6.17 -9.75 16.13
N THR A 49 5.04 -9.53 15.47
CA THR A 49 4.07 -10.59 15.18
C THR A 49 4.33 -11.04 13.74
N GLY A 50 4.36 -12.35 13.49
CA GLY A 50 4.85 -12.98 12.25
C GLY A 50 4.09 -12.66 10.94
N TRP A 51 3.52 -11.45 10.82
CA TRP A 51 3.04 -10.81 9.60
C TRP A 51 4.16 -10.61 8.57
N VAL A 52 5.40 -10.60 9.02
CA VAL A 52 6.60 -10.59 8.17
C VAL A 52 6.74 -11.96 7.48
N VAL A 53 6.13 -12.11 6.31
CA VAL A 53 6.49 -13.18 5.38
C VAL A 53 7.84 -12.83 4.77
N GLU A 54 8.73 -13.81 4.55
CA GLU A 54 10.07 -13.60 3.96
C GLU A 54 10.03 -12.72 2.68
N GLY A 55 8.98 -12.85 1.86
CA GLY A 55 8.81 -12.02 0.65
C GLY A 55 8.69 -10.51 0.92
N TRP A 56 8.22 -10.09 2.11
CA TRP A 56 8.15 -8.66 2.46
C TRP A 56 9.51 -8.10 2.86
N ILE A 57 10.35 -8.89 3.53
CA ILE A 57 11.73 -8.45 3.84
C ILE A 57 12.48 -8.23 2.52
N ASP A 58 12.32 -9.13 1.55
CA ASP A 58 12.97 -9.02 0.25
C ASP A 58 12.47 -7.78 -0.53
N GLU A 59 11.16 -7.51 -0.54
CA GLU A 59 10.60 -6.31 -1.16
C GLU A 59 11.07 -5.02 -0.48
N LEU A 60 11.08 -4.99 0.86
CA LEU A 60 11.52 -3.83 1.63
C LEU A 60 13.02 -3.60 1.50
N GLN A 61 13.80 -4.68 1.42
CA GLN A 61 15.22 -4.62 1.09
C GLN A 61 15.44 -4.10 -0.33
N ALA A 62 14.67 -4.58 -1.32
CA ALA A 62 14.76 -4.09 -2.69
C ALA A 62 14.35 -2.60 -2.82
N GLU A 63 13.38 -2.15 -2.02
CA GLU A 63 13.01 -0.72 -1.93
C GLU A 63 14.13 0.11 -1.29
N ALA A 64 14.72 -0.39 -0.20
CA ALA A 64 15.84 0.26 0.47
C ALA A 64 17.08 0.34 -0.44
N GLU A 65 17.34 -0.70 -1.23
CA GLU A 65 18.39 -0.72 -2.25
C GLU A 65 18.10 0.29 -3.37
N ARG A 66 16.86 0.34 -3.87
CA ARG A 66 16.44 1.35 -4.86
C ARG A 66 16.58 2.77 -4.36
N PHE A 67 16.23 3.03 -3.09
CA PHE A 67 16.46 4.33 -2.46
C PHE A 67 17.95 4.63 -2.34
N ARG A 68 18.77 3.68 -1.86
CA ARG A 68 20.23 3.85 -1.74
C ARG A 68 20.89 4.20 -3.08
N ASP A 69 20.39 3.62 -4.15
CA ASP A 69 20.93 3.83 -5.49
C ASP A 69 20.34 5.11 -6.15
N SER A 70 19.44 5.82 -5.49
CA SER A 70 18.81 7.04 -5.99
C SER A 70 19.70 8.29 -5.82
N PRO A 71 19.55 9.31 -6.69
CA PRO A 71 20.28 10.57 -6.56
C PRO A 71 20.05 11.29 -5.22
N GLU A 72 18.90 11.07 -4.60
CA GLU A 72 18.54 11.59 -3.28
C GLU A 72 19.40 10.99 -2.17
N ALA A 73 19.71 9.69 -2.23
CA ALA A 73 20.60 9.04 -1.27
C ALA A 73 22.09 9.36 -1.50
N ALA A 74 22.46 9.77 -2.71
CA ALA A 74 23.82 10.21 -3.03
C ALA A 74 24.17 11.60 -2.45
N GLN A 75 23.18 12.35 -1.97
CA GLN A 75 23.41 13.63 -1.32
C GLN A 75 23.82 13.43 0.15
N GLU A 76 24.99 13.93 0.53
CA GLU A 76 25.34 14.06 1.95
C GLU A 76 24.43 15.12 2.58
N TRP A 77 23.47 14.68 3.38
CA TRP A 77 22.60 15.56 4.14
C TRP A 77 23.21 15.81 5.52
N SER A 78 23.23 17.08 5.93
CA SER A 78 23.40 17.39 7.34
C SER A 78 22.21 16.85 8.14
N LEU A 79 22.42 16.61 9.44
CA LEU A 79 21.36 16.15 10.32
C LEU A 79 20.16 17.14 10.35
N GLU A 80 20.42 18.43 10.19
CA GLU A 80 19.38 19.46 10.10
C GLU A 80 18.60 19.38 8.78
N GLN A 81 19.27 19.11 7.66
CA GLN A 81 18.63 18.92 6.36
C GLN A 81 17.76 17.67 6.34
N ALA A 82 18.28 16.56 6.87
CA ALA A 82 17.51 15.32 7.01
C ALA A 82 16.27 15.51 7.89
N GLN A 83 16.40 16.25 9.00
CA GLN A 83 15.27 16.57 9.87
C GLN A 83 14.24 17.45 9.15
N ALA A 84 14.68 18.51 8.47
CA ALA A 84 13.78 19.42 7.76
C ALA A 84 13.03 18.69 6.61
N PHE A 85 13.73 17.81 5.89
CA PHE A 85 13.10 16.96 4.88
C PHE A 85 12.04 16.05 5.49
N LEU A 86 12.37 15.37 6.59
CA LEU A 86 11.43 14.48 7.27
C LEU A 86 10.21 15.23 7.81
N ASP A 87 10.41 16.40 8.41
CA ASP A 87 9.30 17.23 8.89
C ASP A 87 8.40 17.70 7.75
N GLN A 88 8.99 18.11 6.62
CA GLN A 88 8.26 18.51 5.41
C GLN A 88 7.50 17.32 4.81
N HIS A 89 8.12 16.14 4.77
CA HIS A 89 7.50 14.92 4.28
C HIS A 89 6.29 14.52 5.14
N LEU A 90 6.46 14.48 6.46
CA LEU A 90 5.38 14.17 7.40
C LEU A 90 4.24 15.18 7.30
N ALA A 91 4.53 16.48 7.16
CA ALA A 91 3.51 17.49 6.94
C ALA A 91 2.76 17.28 5.62
N GLY A 92 3.48 16.94 4.54
CA GLY A 92 2.89 16.61 3.24
C GLY A 92 1.95 15.42 3.32
N VAL A 93 2.41 14.31 3.89
CA VAL A 93 1.60 13.08 4.06
C VAL A 93 0.39 13.33 4.97
N ALA A 94 0.57 14.02 6.09
CA ALA A 94 -0.53 14.36 6.99
C ALA A 94 -1.61 15.24 6.34
N SER A 95 -1.26 16.00 5.29
CA SER A 95 -2.16 16.90 4.57
C SER A 95 -2.90 16.25 3.40
N LEU A 96 -2.60 14.99 3.07
CA LEU A 96 -3.25 14.28 1.97
C LEU A 96 -4.76 14.15 2.24
N ASP A 97 -5.57 14.34 1.20
CA ASP A 97 -6.99 14.03 1.23
C ASP A 97 -7.18 12.51 1.14
N VAL A 98 -7.14 11.88 2.31
CA VAL A 98 -7.19 10.43 2.43
C VAL A 98 -8.50 9.88 1.90
N GLU A 99 -9.62 10.58 2.10
CA GLU A 99 -10.92 10.13 1.62
C GLU A 99 -10.97 10.13 0.08
N ALA A 100 -10.42 11.16 -0.56
CA ALA A 100 -10.30 11.19 -2.02
C ALA A 100 -9.40 10.06 -2.56
N ILE A 101 -8.29 9.76 -1.88
CA ILE A 101 -7.37 8.67 -2.26
C ILE A 101 -8.04 7.30 -2.07
N GLU A 102 -8.66 7.07 -0.92
CA GLU A 102 -9.41 5.84 -0.60
C GLU A 102 -10.51 5.58 -1.64
N ALA A 103 -11.24 6.62 -2.07
CA ALA A 103 -12.29 6.51 -3.09
C ALA A 103 -11.77 6.11 -4.48
N VAL A 104 -10.52 6.45 -4.81
CA VAL A 104 -9.88 6.02 -6.06
C VAL A 104 -9.43 4.56 -5.96
N LEU A 105 -8.80 4.18 -4.84
CA LEU A 105 -8.23 2.84 -4.65
C LEU A 105 -9.31 1.75 -4.47
N THR A 106 -10.42 2.09 -3.83
CA THR A 106 -11.54 1.16 -3.59
C THR A 106 -12.54 1.08 -4.74
N ARG A 107 -12.36 1.90 -5.80
CA ARG A 107 -13.27 1.88 -6.95
C ARG A 107 -13.14 0.52 -7.65
N PRO A 108 -14.25 -0.25 -7.81
CA PRO A 108 -14.19 -1.49 -8.58
C PRO A 108 -13.75 -1.18 -10.00
N ALA A 109 -12.84 -2.01 -10.54
CA ALA A 109 -12.42 -1.91 -11.92
C ALA A 109 -13.66 -1.82 -12.82
N PRO A 110 -13.69 -0.93 -13.82
CA PRO A 110 -14.84 -0.85 -14.72
C PRO A 110 -15.06 -2.23 -15.33
N VAL A 111 -16.23 -2.80 -15.07
CA VAL A 111 -16.64 -4.07 -15.68
C VAL A 111 -16.75 -3.79 -17.17
N THR A 112 -15.76 -4.21 -17.96
CA THR A 112 -15.94 -4.31 -19.40
C THR A 112 -17.11 -5.27 -19.62
N PRO A 113 -18.23 -4.85 -20.23
CA PRO A 113 -19.28 -5.78 -20.59
C PRO A 113 -18.64 -6.82 -21.51
N VAL A 114 -18.59 -8.07 -21.05
CA VAL A 114 -18.31 -9.20 -21.92
C VAL A 114 -19.47 -9.21 -22.90
N ALA A 115 -19.19 -9.06 -24.19
CA ALA A 115 -20.21 -9.25 -25.19
C ALA A 115 -20.70 -10.70 -25.07
N ASP A 116 -21.98 -10.87 -24.76
CA ASP A 116 -22.67 -12.15 -24.93
C ASP A 116 -22.64 -12.46 -26.44
N GLU A 117 -21.61 -13.15 -26.91
CA GLU A 117 -21.63 -13.86 -28.20
C GLU A 117 -22.43 -15.15 -28.00
N ASP A 118 -23.75 -15.02 -27.94
CA ASP A 118 -24.68 -16.13 -28.10
C ASP A 118 -25.47 -15.84 -29.38
N ASP A 119 -25.01 -16.39 -30.51
CA ASP A 119 -25.87 -16.91 -31.58
C ASP A 119 -25.06 -17.59 -32.72
N GLU A 120 -25.51 -18.82 -33.05
CA GLU A 120 -25.40 -19.54 -34.33
C GLU A 120 -24.06 -20.15 -34.80
N GLU A 121 -23.85 -21.44 -34.53
CA GLU A 121 -23.93 -22.56 -35.52
C GLU A 121 -23.23 -23.83 -34.97
N GLY A 122 -24.02 -24.83 -34.59
CA GLY A 122 -23.51 -26.13 -34.15
C GLY A 122 -23.14 -27.06 -35.32
N PRO A 123 -22.16 -27.97 -35.18
CA PRO A 123 -22.05 -29.14 -36.04
C PRO A 123 -22.81 -30.35 -35.44
N PRO A 124 -23.33 -31.25 -36.30
CA PRO A 124 -24.38 -32.20 -35.93
C PRO A 124 -23.88 -33.32 -35.01
N LEU A 125 -24.76 -33.71 -34.08
CA LEU A 125 -24.62 -34.87 -33.21
C LEU A 125 -24.51 -36.16 -34.04
N LEU A 126 -23.35 -36.80 -34.07
CA LEU A 126 -23.22 -38.21 -34.43
C LEU A 126 -23.60 -39.06 -33.21
N LYS A 127 -24.90 -39.33 -33.07
CA LYS A 127 -25.40 -40.47 -32.29
C LYS A 127 -25.98 -41.46 -33.30
N ASP A 128 -25.22 -42.50 -33.60
CA ASP A 128 -25.70 -43.85 -33.93
C ASP A 128 -24.53 -44.72 -34.41
N ALA A 129 -23.99 -45.54 -33.51
CA ALA A 129 -23.59 -46.90 -33.83
C ALA A 129 -23.38 -47.67 -32.52
N TRP A 130 -24.03 -48.82 -32.47
CA TRP A 130 -23.90 -49.87 -31.47
C TRP A 130 -22.47 -50.43 -31.39
#